data_AF-A0A7C8DTL0-F1
#
_entry.id   AF-A0A7C8DTL0-F1
#
_cell.length_a   1.000
_cell.length_b   1.000
_cell.length_c   1.000
_cell.angle_alpha   90.00
_cell.angle_beta   90.00
_cell.angle_gamma   90.00
#
_symmetry.space_group_name_H-M   'P 1'
#
loop_
_entity.id
_entity.type
_entity.pdbx_description
1 polymer ?
#
loop_
_entity_poly.entity_id
_entity_poly.type
_entity_poly.pdbx_seq_one_letter_code
_entity_poly.pdbx_strand_id
1 'polypeptide(L)'
;MSIFKFNNFLLIILISNLILILSCKEDVNEVLPGNDPNFTIISHSDQGFLSTNRKVSVFDVDIYAVPEVNDNKLLHAANVLAQFLDNNEDGNVDNHQVHNKMIENKAFIIMWKDDNDLDIDPPYDRIGQDLGDDETNPDFVINNNKGQFDASLEEIWHIISHSGYAYAYPEVFGENPGTTLTNAMDISRGGFFTVIPDSYPSNAWYTYYDYTCEYDCMAAEYFYWAITSILGAQENRLDEIGDEWILNTNELVETIDTAIYSLLTTDEYNFPTELPDGTYRH
;
A
#
# COMPACT_ATOMS: atom_id res chain seq x y z
N MET A 1 43.98 -29.42 58.30
CA MET A 1 44.22 -29.35 59.76
C MET A 1 44.93 -28.03 60.07
N SER A 2 44.48 -27.33 61.10
CA SER A 2 44.91 -25.99 61.59
C SER A 2 44.34 -24.79 60.80
N ILE A 3 43.36 -23.99 61.23
CA ILE A 3 43.04 -23.26 62.49
C ILE A 3 43.81 -21.93 62.65
N PHE A 4 43.05 -20.83 62.47
CA PHE A 4 43.05 -19.49 63.08
C PHE A 4 44.14 -18.44 62.72
N LYS A 5 43.70 -17.22 62.37
CA LYS A 5 43.43 -16.12 63.34
C LYS A 5 42.76 -14.90 62.67
N PHE A 6 41.74 -14.37 63.36
CA PHE A 6 41.18 -13.02 63.21
C PHE A 6 42.10 -12.00 63.90
N ASN A 7 42.29 -10.80 63.32
CA ASN A 7 42.05 -9.53 64.04
C ASN A 7 42.26 -8.26 63.20
N ASN A 8 41.46 -7.26 63.57
CA ASN A 8 41.60 -5.81 63.46
C ASN A 8 41.24 -5.10 62.14
N PHE A 9 39.97 -4.68 62.11
CA PHE A 9 39.54 -3.28 62.07
C PHE A 9 40.50 -2.27 61.40
N LEU A 10 40.19 -1.91 60.17
CA LEU A 10 40.43 -0.56 59.67
C LEU A 10 39.29 -0.18 58.72
N LEU A 11 38.42 0.70 59.20
CA LEU A 11 37.36 1.32 58.43
C LEU A 11 38.02 2.34 57.48
N ILE A 12 38.18 1.99 56.21
CA ILE A 12 38.54 2.92 55.15
C ILE A 12 37.31 3.10 54.27
N ILE A 13 36.62 4.21 54.48
CA ILE A 13 35.64 4.75 53.55
C ILE A 13 36.45 5.32 52.37
N LEU A 14 36.40 4.67 51.21
CA LEU A 14 36.81 5.29 49.94
C LEU A 14 35.65 5.21 48.95
N ILE A 15 34.94 6.33 48.93
CA ILE A 15 34.14 6.93 47.86
C ILE A 15 34.13 6.11 46.56
N SER A 16 32.99 5.47 46.30
CA SER A 16 32.64 4.95 44.98
C SER A 16 32.61 6.12 44.00
N ASN A 17 33.61 6.20 43.12
CA ASN A 17 33.51 7.00 41.90
C ASN A 17 32.46 6.34 41.00
N LEU A 18 31.21 6.76 41.19
CA LEU A 18 30.13 6.56 40.24
C LEU A 18 30.50 7.38 39.01
N ILE A 19 31.15 6.74 38.04
CA ILE A 19 31.30 7.29 36.70
C ILE A 19 29.88 7.29 36.13
N LEU A 20 29.23 8.45 36.22
CA LEU A 20 28.08 8.79 35.41
C LEU A 20 28.56 8.75 33.97
N ILE A 21 28.39 7.60 33.32
CA ILE A 21 28.40 7.51 31.88
C ILE A 21 27.15 8.27 31.45
N LEU A 22 27.30 9.57 31.22
CA LEU A 22 26.43 10.33 30.33
C LEU A 22 26.62 9.68 28.96
N SER A 23 25.87 8.61 28.72
CA SER A 23 25.57 8.18 27.37
C SER A 23 24.81 9.35 26.78
N CYS A 24 25.50 10.15 25.96
CA CYS A 24 24.83 10.93 24.94
C CYS A 24 24.05 9.91 24.12
N LYS A 25 22.76 9.78 24.46
CA LYS A 25 21.78 9.15 23.59
C LYS A 25 21.85 10.01 22.33
N GLU A 26 22.31 9.41 21.23
CA GLU A 26 22.14 10.01 19.91
C GLU A 26 20.70 10.54 19.84
N ASP A 27 20.53 11.76 19.32
CA ASP A 27 19.23 12.35 19.07
C ASP A 27 18.39 11.31 18.31
N VAL A 28 17.46 10.67 19.02
CA VAL A 28 16.37 9.96 18.36
C VAL A 28 15.62 11.10 17.71
N ASN A 29 15.80 11.28 16.40
CA ASN A 29 15.04 12.24 15.61
C ASN A 29 13.58 12.11 16.05
N GLU A 30 13.08 13.13 16.75
CA GLU A 30 11.77 13.11 17.38
C GLU A 30 10.75 12.97 16.25
N VAL A 31 10.02 11.84 16.22
CA VAL A 31 8.96 11.62 15.25
C VAL A 31 7.82 12.57 15.61
N LEU A 32 7.58 13.55 14.74
CA LEU A 32 6.47 14.48 14.89
C LEU A 32 5.16 13.78 14.52
N PRO A 33 4.06 14.01 15.27
CA PRO A 33 2.80 13.34 15.03
C PRO A 33 2.09 13.71 13.72
N GLY A 34 2.57 14.75 13.01
CA GLY A 34 1.86 15.36 11.90
C GLY A 34 0.74 16.31 12.36
N ASN A 35 -0.06 16.80 11.41
CA ASN A 35 -1.17 17.71 11.63
C ASN A 35 -2.50 17.24 11.02
N ASP A 36 -2.57 15.98 10.60
CA ASP A 36 -3.79 15.36 10.11
C ASP A 36 -4.82 15.19 11.25
N PRO A 37 -6.12 15.40 10.99
CA PRO A 37 -7.14 15.30 12.03
C PRO A 37 -7.45 13.86 12.48
N ASN A 38 -7.21 12.86 11.63
CA ASN A 38 -7.64 11.48 11.86
C ASN A 38 -6.46 10.56 12.17
N PHE A 39 -5.31 10.84 11.54
CA PHE A 39 -4.13 9.99 11.61
C PHE A 39 -2.98 10.67 12.34
N THR A 40 -2.23 9.88 13.09
CA THR A 40 -1.04 10.33 13.82
C THR A 40 0.14 9.49 13.42
N ILE A 41 1.24 10.14 13.05
CA ILE A 41 2.51 9.48 12.80
C ILE A 41 3.14 9.10 14.15
N ILE A 42 3.50 7.83 14.31
CA ILE A 42 4.10 7.33 15.55
C ILE A 42 5.43 6.64 15.26
N SER A 43 6.38 6.76 16.20
CA SER A 43 7.59 5.93 16.16
C SER A 43 7.25 4.45 16.42
N HIS A 44 7.98 3.53 15.81
CA HIS A 44 7.86 2.08 16.09
C HIS A 44 9.24 1.43 16.27
N SER A 45 9.22 0.16 16.66
CA SER A 45 10.42 -0.71 16.74
C SER A 45 10.13 -2.12 16.23
N ASP A 46 9.15 -2.20 15.33
CA ASP A 46 8.58 -3.44 14.82
C ASP A 46 9.65 -4.26 14.08
N GLN A 47 9.69 -5.56 14.38
CA GLN A 47 10.68 -6.47 13.78
C GLN A 47 10.43 -6.63 12.28
N GLY A 48 11.50 -6.65 11.49
CA GLY A 48 11.45 -6.70 10.02
C GLY A 48 11.30 -5.32 9.34
N PHE A 49 11.14 -4.25 10.12
CA PHE A 49 10.96 -2.88 9.61
C PHE A 49 11.97 -1.91 10.24
N LEU A 50 13.20 -2.37 10.50
CA LEU A 50 14.19 -1.55 11.21
C LEU A 50 14.79 -0.42 10.35
N SER A 51 14.61 -0.48 9.03
CA SER A 51 14.95 0.62 8.10
C SER A 51 13.95 1.78 8.18
N THR A 52 12.74 1.53 8.68
CA THR A 52 11.73 2.56 8.90
C THR A 52 11.74 3.03 10.35
N ASN A 53 11.44 4.32 10.57
CA ASN A 53 11.49 4.92 11.91
C ASN A 53 10.10 5.26 12.46
N ARG A 54 9.09 5.32 11.58
CA ARG A 54 7.74 5.74 11.92
C ARG A 54 6.71 5.07 11.02
N LYS A 55 5.47 5.07 11.50
CA LYS A 55 4.32 4.52 10.80
C LYS A 55 3.04 5.28 11.11
N VAL A 56 2.04 5.04 10.28
CA VAL A 56 0.63 5.35 10.54
C VAL A 56 -0.15 4.05 10.45
N SER A 57 -1.14 3.84 11.32
CA SER A 57 -2.03 2.68 11.28
C SER A 57 -3.43 3.12 10.87
N VAL A 58 -3.99 2.51 9.84
CA VAL A 58 -5.31 2.81 9.27
C VAL A 58 -6.12 1.52 9.30
N PHE A 59 -7.18 1.47 10.10
CA PHE A 59 -7.99 0.26 10.27
C PHE A 59 -7.13 -1.01 10.46
N ASP A 60 -6.16 -1.00 11.37
CA ASP A 60 -5.24 -2.11 11.64
C ASP A 60 -4.30 -2.53 10.48
N VAL A 61 -4.22 -1.74 9.39
CA VAL A 61 -3.22 -1.87 8.32
C VAL A 61 -2.15 -0.80 8.54
N ASP A 62 -0.88 -1.22 8.60
CA ASP A 62 0.24 -0.32 8.87
C ASP A 62 0.85 0.23 7.58
N ILE A 63 1.14 1.53 7.56
CA ILE A 63 1.97 2.20 6.55
C ILE A 63 3.28 2.62 7.22
N TYR A 64 4.37 1.92 6.91
CA TYR A 64 5.71 2.21 7.43
C TYR A 64 6.43 3.21 6.52
N ALA A 65 7.27 4.07 7.07
CA ALA A 65 8.03 5.04 6.28
C ALA A 65 9.48 5.15 6.72
N VAL A 66 10.40 5.18 5.75
CA VAL A 66 11.81 5.55 6.00
C VAL A 66 11.91 7.01 6.42
N PRO A 67 12.94 7.40 7.19
CA PRO A 67 13.08 8.76 7.74
C PRO A 67 12.92 9.90 6.70
N GLU A 68 13.32 9.66 5.46
CA GLU A 68 13.39 10.62 4.37
C GLU A 68 12.07 10.86 3.63
N VAL A 69 11.07 9.99 3.80
CA VAL A 69 9.71 10.21 3.27
C VAL A 69 9.14 11.49 3.87
N ASN A 70 8.38 12.27 3.11
CA ASN A 70 7.72 13.46 3.64
C ASN A 70 6.47 13.07 4.46
N ASP A 71 6.35 13.64 5.66
CA ASP A 71 5.23 13.35 6.56
C ASP A 71 3.85 13.64 5.95
N ASN A 72 3.74 14.68 5.11
CA ASN A 72 2.48 14.99 4.42
C ASN A 72 2.10 13.90 3.40
N LYS A 73 3.08 13.26 2.75
CA LYS A 73 2.84 12.17 1.79
C LYS A 73 2.50 10.86 2.51
N LEU A 74 3.13 10.60 3.67
CA LEU A 74 2.73 9.51 4.56
C LEU A 74 1.28 9.65 5.04
N LEU A 75 0.89 10.84 5.48
CA LEU A 75 -0.49 11.11 5.89
C LEU A 75 -1.46 11.06 4.70
N HIS A 76 -1.05 11.53 3.52
CA HIS A 76 -1.84 11.39 2.31
C HIS A 76 -2.14 9.92 1.98
N ALA A 77 -1.11 9.05 1.97
CA ALA A 77 -1.28 7.61 1.77
C ALA A 77 -2.21 6.99 2.82
N ALA A 78 -2.12 7.42 4.08
CA ALA A 78 -3.03 6.97 5.13
C ALA A 78 -4.50 7.36 4.84
N ASN A 79 -4.74 8.59 4.39
CA ASN A 79 -6.07 9.04 4.00
C ASN A 79 -6.60 8.30 2.77
N VAL A 80 -5.77 8.05 1.75
CA VAL A 80 -6.18 7.28 0.56
C VAL A 80 -6.56 5.85 0.92
N LEU A 81 -5.77 5.18 1.77
CA LEU A 81 -6.11 3.86 2.30
C LEU A 81 -7.44 3.87 3.07
N ALA A 82 -7.66 4.89 3.90
CA ALA A 82 -8.91 5.03 4.64
C ALA A 82 -10.11 5.21 3.69
N GLN A 83 -9.99 6.09 2.69
CA GLN A 83 -11.05 6.37 1.71
C GLN A 83 -11.31 5.20 0.75
N PHE A 84 -10.36 4.30 0.52
CA PHE A 84 -10.66 3.06 -0.21
C PHE A 84 -11.36 2.01 0.66
N LEU A 85 -11.04 1.94 1.96
CA LEU A 85 -11.64 0.96 2.87
C LEU A 85 -13.00 1.41 3.43
N ASP A 86 -13.18 2.71 3.63
CA ASP A 86 -14.40 3.40 4.04
C ASP A 86 -14.62 4.58 3.08
N ASN A 87 -15.20 4.28 1.93
CA ASN A 87 -15.41 5.21 0.82
C ASN A 87 -16.54 6.20 1.09
N ASN A 88 -17.46 5.86 1.99
CA ASN A 88 -18.52 6.76 2.42
C ASN A 88 -18.09 7.70 3.57
N GLU A 89 -16.90 7.45 4.16
CA GLU A 89 -16.25 8.21 5.23
C GLU A 89 -17.07 8.34 6.52
N ASP A 90 -17.80 7.27 6.90
CA ASP A 90 -18.61 7.23 8.12
C ASP A 90 -17.90 6.69 9.37
N GLY A 91 -16.63 6.32 9.23
CA GLY A 91 -15.78 5.74 10.27
C GLY A 91 -15.75 4.21 10.27
N ASN A 92 -16.47 3.54 9.37
CA ASN A 92 -16.57 2.09 9.32
C ASN A 92 -16.20 1.56 7.94
N VAL A 93 -15.33 0.55 7.94
CA VAL A 93 -14.96 -0.16 6.71
C VAL A 93 -16.19 -0.70 5.97
N ASP A 94 -16.30 -0.40 4.68
CA ASP A 94 -17.43 -0.77 3.81
C ASP A 94 -17.48 -2.28 3.51
N ASN A 95 -16.31 -2.90 3.28
CA ASN A 95 -16.20 -4.34 3.07
C ASN A 95 -15.38 -5.03 4.17
N HIS A 96 -16.06 -5.41 5.26
CA HIS A 96 -15.44 -6.14 6.36
C HIS A 96 -14.86 -7.50 5.95
N GLN A 97 -15.35 -8.18 4.91
CA GLN A 97 -14.78 -9.47 4.50
C GLN A 97 -13.38 -9.28 3.89
N VAL A 98 -13.25 -8.30 3.00
CA VAL A 98 -11.97 -7.88 2.39
C VAL A 98 -11.00 -7.42 3.45
N HIS A 99 -11.43 -6.52 4.34
CA HIS A 99 -10.58 -5.99 5.40
C HIS A 99 -10.10 -7.04 6.41
N ASN A 100 -10.98 -7.97 6.82
CA ASN A 100 -10.55 -9.10 7.66
C ASN A 100 -9.47 -9.94 6.98
N LYS A 101 -9.53 -10.11 5.64
CA LYS A 101 -8.47 -10.80 4.90
C LYS A 101 -7.17 -10.02 4.85
N MET A 102 -7.22 -8.70 4.69
CA MET A 102 -6.03 -7.87 4.81
C MET A 102 -5.36 -8.04 6.19
N ILE A 103 -6.14 -8.06 7.27
CA ILE A 103 -5.63 -8.30 8.63
C ILE A 103 -5.05 -9.72 8.77
N GLU A 104 -5.76 -10.76 8.31
CA GLU A 104 -5.30 -12.15 8.35
C GLU A 104 -3.96 -12.32 7.59
N ASN A 105 -3.83 -11.64 6.46
CA ASN A 105 -2.63 -11.60 5.63
C ASN A 105 -1.58 -10.58 6.10
N LYS A 106 -1.84 -9.89 7.23
CA LYS A 106 -0.95 -8.91 7.85
C LYS A 106 -0.44 -7.86 6.86
N ALA A 107 -1.36 -7.41 6.01
CA ALA A 107 -1.13 -6.43 4.96
C ALA A 107 -0.38 -5.20 5.52
N PHE A 108 0.52 -4.64 4.71
CA PHE A 108 1.20 -3.40 5.02
C PHE A 108 1.59 -2.65 3.76
N ILE A 109 1.87 -1.37 3.93
CA ILE A 109 2.52 -0.54 2.92
C ILE A 109 3.88 -0.10 3.47
N ILE A 110 4.91 -0.05 2.62
CA ILE A 110 6.18 0.59 2.94
C ILE A 110 6.43 1.78 2.01
N MET A 111 6.61 2.95 2.60
CA MET A 111 7.01 4.14 1.88
C MET A 111 8.53 4.33 1.91
N TRP A 112 9.09 4.57 0.74
CA TRP A 112 10.52 4.71 0.49
C TRP A 112 10.83 6.06 -0.17
N LYS A 113 12.09 6.51 -0.11
CA LYS A 113 12.53 7.72 -0.79
C LYS A 113 13.41 7.42 -2.01
N ASP A 114 14.25 6.41 -1.91
CA ASP A 114 15.10 5.90 -2.99
C ASP A 114 14.92 4.37 -3.09
N ASP A 115 15.00 3.79 -4.29
CA ASP A 115 14.84 2.35 -4.51
C ASP A 115 15.76 1.50 -3.61
N ASN A 116 16.93 2.03 -3.21
CA ASN A 116 17.84 1.34 -2.30
C ASN A 116 17.27 1.17 -0.87
N ASP A 117 16.24 1.92 -0.50
CA ASP A 117 15.54 1.81 0.78
C ASP A 117 14.69 0.53 0.88
N LEU A 118 14.40 -0.11 -0.27
CA LEU A 118 13.61 -1.35 -0.36
C LEU A 118 14.42 -2.62 -0.10
N ASP A 119 15.70 -2.52 0.28
CA ASP A 119 16.47 -3.65 0.83
C ASP A 119 16.00 -3.98 2.26
N ILE A 120 14.75 -4.44 2.36
CA ILE A 120 14.07 -4.81 3.59
C ILE A 120 13.80 -6.31 3.65
N ASP A 121 13.75 -6.85 4.88
CA ASP A 121 13.41 -8.25 5.16
C ASP A 121 12.13 -8.29 6.03
N PRO A 122 10.96 -7.95 5.46
CA PRO A 122 9.71 -8.02 6.18
C PRO A 122 9.42 -9.49 6.55
N PRO A 123 8.68 -9.76 7.65
CA PRO A 123 8.35 -11.13 8.02
C PRO A 123 7.63 -11.86 6.87
N TYR A 124 8.06 -13.08 6.56
CA TYR A 124 7.60 -13.87 5.41
C TYR A 124 6.09 -14.13 5.34
N ASP A 125 5.38 -13.95 6.45
CA ASP A 125 3.94 -14.18 6.59
C ASP A 125 3.11 -12.88 6.48
N ARG A 126 3.73 -11.81 5.97
CA ARG A 126 3.07 -10.55 5.64
C ARG A 126 3.05 -10.33 4.14
N ILE A 127 1.96 -9.75 3.65
CA ILE A 127 1.84 -9.24 2.29
C ILE A 127 2.09 -7.74 2.31
N GLY A 128 3.00 -7.25 1.48
CA GLY A 128 3.39 -5.85 1.43
C GLY A 128 3.25 -5.26 0.04
N GLN A 129 3.02 -3.95 0.00
CA GLN A 129 3.15 -3.13 -1.21
C GLN A 129 4.07 -1.95 -0.89
N ASP A 130 4.90 -1.54 -1.84
CA ASP A 130 5.72 -0.35 -1.69
C ASP A 130 5.08 0.88 -2.34
N LEU A 131 5.48 2.07 -1.90
CA LEU A 131 5.00 3.35 -2.42
C LEU A 131 6.07 4.41 -2.28
N GLY A 132 6.55 4.95 -3.41
CA GLY A 132 7.60 5.96 -3.42
C GLY A 132 7.11 7.34 -2.96
N ASP A 133 7.98 8.04 -2.23
CA ASP A 133 7.75 9.42 -1.83
C ASP A 133 7.57 10.33 -3.05
N ASP A 134 8.39 10.22 -4.10
CA ASP A 134 8.33 11.13 -5.26
C ASP A 134 7.16 10.85 -6.24
N GLU A 135 6.55 9.68 -6.16
CA GLU A 135 5.37 9.29 -6.95
C GLU A 135 4.04 9.47 -6.21
N THR A 136 4.09 9.67 -4.90
CA THR A 136 2.92 10.09 -4.10
C THR A 136 2.65 11.58 -4.35
N ASN A 137 1.51 11.92 -4.96
CA ASN A 137 1.21 13.27 -5.42
C ASN A 137 -0.14 13.78 -4.89
N PRO A 138 -0.18 14.32 -3.65
CA PRO A 138 -1.43 14.70 -2.98
C PRO A 138 -2.30 15.72 -3.73
N ASP A 139 -1.70 16.53 -4.60
CA ASP A 139 -2.40 17.57 -5.34
C ASP A 139 -3.16 17.05 -6.58
N PHE A 140 -2.96 15.78 -7.00
CA PHE A 140 -3.49 15.26 -8.26
C PHE A 140 -5.02 15.35 -8.34
N VAL A 141 -5.73 14.77 -7.38
CA VAL A 141 -7.20 14.71 -7.35
C VAL A 141 -7.79 16.09 -7.08
N ILE A 142 -7.21 16.84 -6.15
CA ILE A 142 -7.60 18.21 -5.80
C ILE A 142 -7.49 19.16 -7.01
N ASN A 143 -6.54 18.90 -7.91
CA ASN A 143 -6.38 19.65 -9.17
C ASN A 143 -7.26 19.14 -10.31
N ASN A 144 -8.33 18.39 -10.02
CA ASN A 144 -9.24 17.78 -10.99
C ASN A 144 -8.53 16.74 -11.87
N ASN A 145 -7.80 15.82 -11.23
CA ASN A 145 -7.09 14.71 -11.86
C ASN A 145 -6.11 15.20 -12.94
N LYS A 146 -5.28 16.20 -12.59
CA LYS A 146 -4.31 16.85 -13.47
C LYS A 146 -2.97 17.04 -12.79
N GLY A 147 -1.92 16.97 -13.60
CA GLY A 147 -0.53 17.03 -13.13
C GLY A 147 0.07 15.63 -13.12
N GLN A 148 1.12 15.45 -12.34
CA GLN A 148 1.70 14.13 -12.12
C GLN A 148 0.68 13.24 -11.42
N PHE A 149 0.51 12.01 -11.92
CA PHE A 149 -0.37 11.01 -11.32
C PHE A 149 0.05 10.71 -9.88
N ASP A 150 -0.94 10.46 -9.04
CA ASP A 150 -0.72 10.06 -7.66
C ASP A 150 -0.69 8.53 -7.56
N ALA A 151 0.52 7.97 -7.50
CA ALA A 151 0.72 6.53 -7.43
C ALA A 151 0.10 5.91 -6.17
N SER A 152 -0.20 6.70 -5.13
CA SER A 152 -0.91 6.17 -3.96
C SER A 152 -2.30 5.62 -4.31
N LEU A 153 -2.94 6.10 -5.38
CA LEU A 153 -4.21 5.53 -5.87
C LEU A 153 -4.05 4.11 -6.44
N GLU A 154 -2.87 3.80 -6.97
CA GLU A 154 -2.51 2.51 -7.57
C GLU A 154 -1.98 1.54 -6.51
N GLU A 155 -0.91 1.93 -5.81
CA GLU A 155 -0.23 1.03 -4.87
C GLU A 155 -1.13 0.65 -3.68
N ILE A 156 -1.92 1.59 -3.19
CA ILE A 156 -2.86 1.29 -2.11
C ILE A 156 -3.99 0.39 -2.64
N TRP A 157 -4.40 0.55 -3.89
CA TRP A 157 -5.36 -0.36 -4.50
C TRP A 157 -4.79 -1.76 -4.66
N HIS A 158 -3.54 -1.90 -5.09
CA HIS A 158 -2.84 -3.18 -5.20
C HIS A 158 -2.82 -3.94 -3.88
N ILE A 159 -2.50 -3.31 -2.75
CA ILE A 159 -2.52 -4.03 -1.47
C ILE A 159 -3.93 -4.44 -1.04
N ILE A 160 -4.96 -3.60 -1.28
CA ILE A 160 -6.36 -3.92 -0.94
C ILE A 160 -6.89 -5.06 -1.81
N SER A 161 -6.62 -5.00 -3.12
CA SER A 161 -7.07 -6.01 -4.08
C SER A 161 -6.36 -7.35 -3.85
N HIS A 162 -5.03 -7.34 -3.77
CA HIS A 162 -4.22 -8.54 -3.62
C HIS A 162 -4.38 -9.20 -2.25
N SER A 163 -4.24 -8.45 -1.15
CA SER A 163 -4.30 -9.04 0.21
C SER A 163 -5.73 -9.16 0.77
N GLY A 164 -6.69 -8.44 0.20
CA GLY A 164 -8.09 -8.42 0.63
C GLY A 164 -8.99 -9.18 -0.33
N TYR A 165 -9.31 -8.58 -1.49
CA TYR A 165 -10.31 -9.12 -2.43
C TYR A 165 -9.96 -10.52 -2.95
N ALA A 166 -8.70 -10.75 -3.35
CA ALA A 166 -8.27 -12.06 -3.86
C ALA A 166 -8.41 -13.19 -2.83
N TYR A 167 -8.32 -12.88 -1.54
CA TYR A 167 -8.48 -13.86 -0.45
C TYR A 167 -9.92 -13.95 0.08
N ALA A 168 -10.70 -12.87 -0.03
CA ALA A 168 -12.10 -12.85 0.40
C ALA A 168 -12.99 -13.57 -0.60
N TYR A 169 -12.69 -13.43 -1.90
CA TYR A 169 -13.45 -14.02 -3.00
C TYR A 169 -12.51 -14.68 -4.02
N PRO A 170 -11.85 -15.79 -3.66
CA PRO A 170 -10.77 -16.39 -4.47
C PRO A 170 -11.21 -16.86 -5.86
N GLU A 171 -12.47 -17.29 -6.03
CA GLU A 171 -13.00 -17.70 -7.34
C GLU A 171 -13.35 -16.50 -8.24
N VAL A 172 -13.44 -15.30 -7.66
CA VAL A 172 -13.88 -14.08 -8.34
C VAL A 172 -12.68 -13.17 -8.63
N PHE A 173 -11.94 -12.78 -7.59
CA PHE A 173 -10.82 -11.84 -7.67
C PHE A 173 -9.46 -12.50 -7.46
N GLY A 174 -9.39 -13.82 -7.31
CA GLY A 174 -8.11 -14.50 -7.32
C GLY A 174 -7.39 -14.24 -8.65
N GLU A 175 -6.08 -14.06 -8.60
CA GLU A 175 -5.27 -13.67 -9.76
C GLU A 175 -4.77 -14.89 -10.58
N ASN A 176 -5.22 -16.08 -10.22
CA ASN A 176 -4.93 -17.31 -10.95
C ASN A 176 -5.84 -17.47 -12.17
N PRO A 177 -5.40 -18.16 -13.24
CA PRO A 177 -6.24 -18.45 -14.40
C PRO A 177 -7.58 -19.10 -14.03
N GLY A 178 -8.66 -18.57 -14.59
CA GLY A 178 -10.01 -19.15 -14.53
C GLY A 178 -10.95 -18.50 -13.53
N THR A 179 -10.50 -17.52 -12.76
CA THR A 179 -11.37 -16.66 -11.92
C THR A 179 -12.18 -15.68 -12.76
N THR A 180 -13.24 -15.09 -12.19
CA THR A 180 -14.06 -14.11 -12.92
C THR A 180 -13.23 -12.91 -13.42
N LEU A 181 -12.35 -12.37 -12.59
CA LEU A 181 -11.42 -11.27 -12.93
C LEU A 181 -10.50 -11.65 -14.10
N THR A 182 -9.83 -12.79 -14.00
CA THR A 182 -8.82 -13.19 -14.99
C THR A 182 -9.43 -13.63 -16.31
N ASN A 183 -10.65 -14.18 -16.29
CA ASN A 183 -11.41 -14.42 -17.51
C ASN A 183 -11.80 -13.11 -18.22
N ALA A 184 -12.11 -12.04 -17.48
CA ALA A 184 -12.34 -10.71 -18.08
C ALA A 184 -11.04 -10.13 -18.66
N MET A 185 -9.92 -10.28 -17.94
CA MET A 185 -8.59 -9.90 -18.43
C MET A 185 -8.20 -10.65 -19.73
N ASP A 186 -8.51 -11.93 -19.85
CA ASP A 186 -8.21 -12.68 -21.08
C ASP A 186 -9.01 -12.16 -22.28
N ILE A 187 -10.25 -11.70 -22.04
CA ILE A 187 -11.06 -11.05 -23.07
C ILE A 187 -10.42 -9.73 -23.49
N SER A 188 -9.96 -8.91 -22.54
CA SER A 188 -9.38 -7.59 -22.81
C SER A 188 -8.07 -7.62 -23.60
N ARG A 189 -7.31 -8.70 -23.44
CA ARG A 189 -6.06 -8.96 -24.17
C ARG A 189 -6.29 -9.72 -25.48
N GLY A 190 -7.51 -10.13 -25.78
CA GLY A 190 -7.85 -10.92 -26.97
C GLY A 190 -7.37 -12.39 -26.91
N GLY A 191 -7.04 -12.91 -25.73
CA GLY A 191 -6.58 -14.27 -25.52
C GLY A 191 -5.95 -14.50 -24.13
N PHE A 192 -5.63 -15.76 -23.87
CA PHE A 192 -4.94 -16.19 -22.65
C PHE A 192 -3.42 -16.15 -22.84
N PHE A 193 -2.73 -15.33 -22.03
CA PHE A 193 -1.28 -15.14 -22.07
C PHE A 193 -0.70 -15.22 -20.66
N THR A 194 0.03 -16.29 -20.35
CA THR A 194 0.71 -16.46 -19.05
C THR A 194 1.99 -15.65 -18.90
N VAL A 195 2.55 -15.22 -20.04
CA VAL A 195 3.73 -14.34 -20.15
C VAL A 195 3.43 -13.29 -21.21
N ILE A 196 4.13 -12.16 -21.16
CA ILE A 196 3.96 -11.08 -22.14
C ILE A 196 4.33 -11.57 -23.54
N PRO A 197 3.41 -11.48 -24.53
CA PRO A 197 3.69 -11.87 -25.91
C PRO A 197 4.49 -10.79 -26.65
N ASP A 198 5.17 -11.18 -27.74
CA ASP A 198 5.85 -10.22 -28.64
C ASP A 198 4.89 -9.13 -29.19
N SER A 199 3.61 -9.48 -29.35
CA SER A 199 2.55 -8.53 -29.71
C SER A 199 1.18 -9.06 -29.27
N TYR A 200 0.36 -8.18 -28.72
CA TYR A 200 -1.06 -8.45 -28.49
C TYR A 200 -1.90 -8.34 -29.79
N PRO A 201 -3.07 -9.01 -29.86
CA PRO A 201 -4.06 -8.80 -30.92
C PRO A 201 -4.43 -7.32 -31.08
N SER A 202 -4.67 -6.87 -32.31
CA SER A 202 -4.99 -5.45 -32.60
C SER A 202 -6.31 -4.94 -32.01
N ASN A 203 -7.13 -5.84 -31.47
CA ASN A 203 -8.39 -5.54 -30.80
C ASN A 203 -8.28 -5.63 -29.27
N ALA A 204 -7.08 -5.83 -28.73
CA ALA A 204 -6.84 -5.73 -27.30
C ALA A 204 -6.98 -4.27 -26.84
N TRP A 205 -7.54 -4.07 -25.65
CA TRP A 205 -7.62 -2.76 -24.98
C TRP A 205 -6.84 -2.73 -23.67
N TYR A 206 -6.37 -3.89 -23.23
CA TYR A 206 -5.36 -4.04 -22.20
C TYR A 206 -4.15 -4.77 -22.80
N THR A 207 -2.98 -4.20 -22.65
CA THR A 207 -1.67 -4.77 -22.98
C THR A 207 -0.69 -4.38 -21.88
N TYR A 208 0.42 -5.10 -21.79
CA TYR A 208 1.40 -4.87 -20.72
C TYR A 208 2.81 -5.15 -21.23
N TYR A 209 3.81 -4.39 -20.78
CA TYR A 209 5.17 -4.45 -21.34
C TYR A 209 6.30 -4.66 -20.31
N ASP A 210 5.99 -4.81 -19.02
CA ASP A 210 7.00 -5.19 -18.02
C ASP A 210 7.25 -6.70 -18.02
N TYR A 211 8.33 -7.13 -18.69
CA TYR A 211 8.73 -8.53 -18.81
C TYR A 211 9.11 -9.22 -17.49
N THR A 212 9.12 -8.53 -16.35
CA THR A 212 9.28 -9.13 -15.02
C THR A 212 7.96 -9.66 -14.46
N CYS A 213 6.83 -9.25 -15.04
CA CYS A 213 5.48 -9.60 -14.62
C CYS A 213 5.00 -10.91 -15.24
N GLU A 214 4.33 -11.73 -14.44
CA GLU A 214 3.65 -12.96 -14.84
C GLU A 214 2.12 -12.77 -14.81
N TYR A 215 1.35 -13.85 -15.02
CA TYR A 215 -0.12 -13.78 -15.17
C TYR A 215 -0.85 -13.10 -14.01
N ASP A 216 -0.43 -13.38 -12.79
CA ASP A 216 -1.00 -12.83 -11.56
C ASP A 216 -0.77 -11.33 -11.43
N CYS A 217 0.46 -10.88 -11.67
CA CYS A 217 0.79 -9.46 -11.73
C CYS A 217 -0.02 -8.75 -12.83
N MET A 218 -0.17 -9.32 -14.03
CA MET A 218 -1.03 -8.74 -15.08
C MET A 218 -2.51 -8.65 -14.65
N ALA A 219 -2.98 -9.58 -13.81
CA ALA A 219 -4.35 -9.55 -13.29
C ALA A 219 -4.54 -8.43 -12.26
N ALA A 220 -3.56 -8.19 -11.38
CA ALA A 220 -3.56 -7.07 -10.44
C ALA A 220 -3.59 -5.72 -11.18
N GLU A 221 -2.74 -5.58 -12.20
CA GLU A 221 -2.68 -4.40 -13.08
C GLU A 221 -4.00 -4.15 -13.82
N TYR A 222 -4.58 -5.18 -14.43
CA TYR A 222 -5.89 -5.08 -15.06
C TYR A 222 -6.99 -4.61 -14.10
N PHE A 223 -6.95 -5.10 -12.86
CA PHE A 223 -7.91 -4.72 -11.83
C PHE A 223 -7.74 -3.24 -11.46
N TYR A 224 -6.50 -2.80 -11.23
CA TYR A 224 -6.15 -1.39 -11.01
C TYR A 224 -6.63 -0.49 -12.16
N TRP A 225 -6.28 -0.83 -13.40
CA TRP A 225 -6.65 -0.03 -14.56
C TRP A 225 -8.15 0.16 -14.69
N ALA A 226 -8.90 -0.92 -14.49
CA ALA A 226 -10.36 -0.90 -14.59
C ALA A 226 -10.99 -0.04 -13.49
N ILE A 227 -10.68 -0.29 -12.21
CA ILE A 227 -11.33 0.43 -11.11
C ILE A 227 -10.99 1.92 -11.13
N THR A 228 -9.73 2.29 -11.38
CA THR A 228 -9.31 3.69 -11.35
C THR A 228 -9.84 4.47 -12.56
N SER A 229 -10.09 3.79 -13.68
CA SER A 229 -10.82 4.38 -14.82
C SER A 229 -12.30 4.58 -14.52
N ILE A 230 -12.96 3.64 -13.84
CA ILE A 230 -14.35 3.76 -13.39
C ILE A 230 -14.51 4.93 -12.42
N LEU A 231 -13.56 5.10 -11.50
CA LEU A 231 -13.52 6.21 -10.53
C LEU A 231 -13.06 7.54 -11.13
N GLY A 232 -12.61 7.56 -12.39
CA GLY A 232 -12.26 8.77 -13.12
C GLY A 232 -10.82 9.28 -12.93
N ALA A 233 -9.94 8.52 -12.24
CA ALA A 233 -8.54 8.90 -12.06
C ALA A 233 -7.77 8.98 -13.39
N GLN A 234 -8.18 8.19 -14.39
CA GLN A 234 -7.46 8.04 -15.65
C GLN A 234 -7.92 9.01 -16.77
N GLU A 235 -8.94 9.85 -16.54
CA GLU A 235 -9.62 10.62 -17.59
C GLU A 235 -8.71 11.51 -18.45
N ASN A 236 -7.64 12.07 -17.85
CA ASN A 236 -6.71 12.98 -18.52
C ASN A 236 -5.38 12.32 -18.91
N ARG A 237 -5.26 10.98 -18.81
CA ARG A 237 -3.98 10.27 -18.88
C ARG A 237 -3.80 9.40 -20.13
N LEU A 238 -4.72 9.44 -21.09
CA LEU A 238 -4.65 8.56 -22.27
C LEU A 238 -3.31 8.66 -23.04
N ASP A 239 -2.70 9.84 -23.11
CA ASP A 239 -1.40 10.02 -23.76
C ASP A 239 -0.24 9.34 -22.99
N GLU A 240 -0.42 9.07 -21.69
CA GLU A 240 0.57 8.43 -20.82
C GLU A 240 0.36 6.91 -20.76
N ILE A 241 -0.90 6.47 -20.66
CA ILE A 241 -1.25 5.07 -20.38
C ILE A 241 -1.74 4.30 -21.61
N GLY A 242 -2.06 5.00 -22.70
CA GLY A 242 -2.79 4.44 -23.85
C GLY A 242 -2.07 3.34 -24.62
N ASP A 243 -0.77 3.19 -24.44
CA ASP A 243 -0.03 2.05 -24.98
C ASP A 243 -0.37 0.75 -24.24
N GLU A 244 -0.79 0.82 -22.97
CA GLU A 244 -1.17 -0.31 -22.11
C GLU A 244 -2.68 -0.42 -21.87
N TRP A 245 -3.36 0.71 -21.63
CA TRP A 245 -4.78 0.75 -21.29
C TRP A 245 -5.49 1.90 -22.02
N ILE A 246 -6.35 1.57 -22.97
CA ILE A 246 -7.06 2.60 -23.78
C ILE A 246 -8.41 3.03 -23.19
N LEU A 247 -8.91 2.34 -22.16
CA LEU A 247 -10.24 2.59 -21.58
C LEU A 247 -10.18 3.54 -20.39
N ASN A 248 -9.57 4.71 -20.59
CA ASN A 248 -9.19 5.63 -19.52
C ASN A 248 -10.35 6.40 -18.86
N THR A 249 -11.61 6.07 -19.16
CA THR A 249 -12.81 6.70 -18.60
C THR A 249 -13.86 5.68 -18.23
N ASN A 250 -14.72 6.01 -17.27
CA ASN A 250 -15.86 5.17 -16.86
C ASN A 250 -16.71 4.73 -18.06
N GLU A 251 -17.08 5.67 -18.95
CA GLU A 251 -17.88 5.38 -20.15
C GLU A 251 -17.18 4.37 -21.09
N LEU A 252 -15.86 4.45 -21.25
CA LEU A 252 -15.12 3.50 -22.08
C LEU A 252 -15.09 2.10 -21.45
N VAL A 253 -14.89 2.00 -20.14
CA VAL A 253 -14.95 0.71 -19.43
C VAL A 253 -16.36 0.12 -19.52
N GLU A 254 -17.39 0.92 -19.24
CA GLU A 254 -18.80 0.50 -19.31
C GLU A 254 -19.19 -0.06 -20.67
N THR A 255 -18.74 0.58 -21.75
CA THR A 255 -19.19 0.27 -23.11
C THR A 255 -18.35 -0.79 -23.81
N ILE A 256 -17.07 -0.93 -23.47
CA ILE A 256 -16.14 -1.84 -24.15
C ILE A 256 -15.87 -3.08 -23.29
N ASP A 257 -15.42 -2.89 -22.05
CA ASP A 257 -15.12 -3.99 -21.12
C ASP A 257 -16.28 -4.28 -20.18
N THR A 258 -17.42 -4.64 -20.78
CA THR A 258 -18.66 -4.93 -20.03
C THR A 258 -18.49 -6.02 -18.96
N ALA A 259 -17.51 -6.92 -19.12
CA ALA A 259 -17.22 -8.00 -18.18
C ALA A 259 -16.65 -7.46 -16.86
N ILE A 260 -15.58 -6.66 -16.91
CA ILE A 260 -15.02 -6.05 -15.71
C ILE A 260 -15.93 -4.97 -15.16
N TYR A 261 -16.58 -4.19 -16.03
CA TYR A 261 -17.50 -3.15 -15.56
C TYR A 261 -18.61 -3.72 -14.71
N SER A 262 -19.28 -4.78 -15.18
CA SER A 262 -20.35 -5.44 -14.42
C SER A 262 -19.84 -6.05 -13.11
N LEU A 263 -18.59 -6.51 -13.10
CA LEU A 263 -17.96 -7.09 -11.92
C LEU A 263 -17.61 -6.03 -10.86
N LEU A 264 -17.19 -4.83 -11.28
CA LEU A 264 -16.73 -3.76 -10.39
C LEU A 264 -17.82 -2.78 -9.98
N THR A 265 -18.98 -2.80 -10.63
CA THR A 265 -20.12 -1.91 -10.32
C THR A 265 -21.30 -2.62 -9.67
N THR A 266 -21.14 -3.90 -9.32
CA THR A 266 -22.12 -4.66 -8.55
C THR A 266 -22.09 -4.27 -7.07
N ASP A 267 -23.26 -4.21 -6.44
CA ASP A 267 -23.40 -3.98 -4.99
C ASP A 267 -22.90 -5.19 -4.15
N GLU A 268 -22.56 -6.32 -4.77
CA GLU A 268 -22.18 -7.56 -4.06
C GLU A 268 -20.85 -7.43 -3.30
N TYR A 269 -19.92 -6.64 -3.82
CA TYR A 269 -18.54 -6.58 -3.32
C TYR A 269 -18.16 -5.25 -2.67
N ASN A 270 -19.11 -4.31 -2.56
CA ASN A 270 -18.89 -2.98 -1.95
C ASN A 270 -17.63 -2.28 -2.47
N PHE A 271 -17.48 -2.22 -3.80
CA PHE A 271 -16.39 -1.45 -4.40
C PHE A 271 -16.54 0.05 -4.11
N PRO A 272 -15.41 0.78 -4.00
CA PRO A 272 -15.45 2.24 -3.95
C PRO A 272 -16.23 2.81 -5.14
N THR A 273 -17.01 3.87 -4.89
CA THR A 273 -17.73 4.63 -5.91
C THR A 273 -17.22 6.06 -6.06
N GLU A 274 -16.45 6.55 -5.10
CA GLU A 274 -15.80 7.86 -5.10
C GLU A 274 -14.28 7.68 -5.14
N LEU A 275 -13.59 8.51 -5.92
CA LEU A 275 -12.12 8.49 -5.99
C LEU A 275 -11.53 9.11 -4.70
N PRO A 276 -10.61 8.45 -4.00
CA PRO A 276 -9.92 9.05 -2.86
C PRO A 276 -9.20 10.34 -3.23
N ASP A 277 -9.38 11.39 -2.42
CA ASP A 277 -8.75 12.70 -2.61
C ASP A 277 -7.65 13.00 -1.58
N GLY A 278 -7.39 12.07 -0.65
CA GLY A 278 -6.41 12.22 0.42
C GLY A 278 -6.92 13.03 1.62
N THR A 279 -8.23 13.29 1.71
CA THR A 279 -8.84 14.10 2.78
C THR A 279 -9.97 13.39 3.50
N TYR A 280 -9.66 12.22 4.08
CA TYR A 280 -10.61 11.44 4.89
C TYR A 280 -11.17 12.28 6.05
N ARG A 281 -12.43 12.04 6.46
CA ARG A 281 -13.17 12.95 7.36
C ARG A 281 -13.62 12.33 8.68
N HIS A 282 -13.08 11.18 9.09
CA HIS A 282 -13.50 10.49 10.32
C HIS A 282 -12.36 10.04 11.24
#